data_AF-A0A1J4X3E6-F1
#
_entry.id   AF-A0A1J4X3E6-F1
#
_cell.length_a   1.000
_cell.length_b   1.000
_cell.length_c   1.000
_cell.angle_alpha   90.00
_cell.angle_beta   90.00
_cell.angle_gamma   90.00
#
_symmetry.space_group_name_H-M   'P 1'
#
loop_
_entity.id
_entity.type
_entity.pdbx_description
1 polymer ?
#
loop_
_entity_poly.entity_id
_entity_poly.type
_entity_poly.pdbx_seq_one_letter_code
_entity_poly.pdbx_strand_id
1 'polypeptide(L)' 'MSRAFYDKLWRCIKEERNPFIGECTNRRKSGEKYQARLTISPMKEEDGTLIGFVGIEEEISSS' A
#
# COMPACT_ATOMS: atom_id res chain seq x y z
N MET A 1 -8.85 -4.35 8.52
CA MET A 1 -7.39 -4.47 8.70
C MET A 1 -7.02 -4.02 10.11
N SER A 2 -5.88 -4.47 10.65
CA SER A 2 -5.46 -4.13 12.01
C SER A 2 -4.84 -2.74 12.08
N ARG A 3 -4.84 -2.12 13.26
CA ARG A 3 -4.10 -0.88 13.52
C ARG A 3 -2.61 -1.03 13.19
N ALA A 4 -2.01 -2.14 13.61
CA ALA A 4 -0.62 -2.47 13.35
C ALA A 4 -0.26 -2.50 11.85
N PHE A 5 -1.20 -2.92 10.97
CA PHE A 5 -0.99 -2.87 9.52
C PHE A 5 -0.82 -1.43 9.04
N TYR A 6 -1.72 -0.54 9.44
CA TYR A 6 -1.66 0.86 9.03
C TYR A 6 -0.47 1.58 9.65
N ASP A 7 -0.12 1.29 10.90
CA ASP A 7 1.07 1.86 11.55
C ASP A 7 2.34 1.49 10.76
N LYS A 8 2.48 0.22 10.37
CA LYS A 8 3.60 -0.25 9.54
C LYS A 8 3.62 0.43 8.17
N LEU A 9 2.47 0.49 7.50
CA LEU A 9 2.34 1.13 6.18
C LEU A 9 2.76 2.59 6.23
N TRP A 10 2.21 3.35 7.19
CA TRP A 10 2.49 4.79 7.29
C TRP A 10 3.92 5.07 7.65
N ARG A 11 4.49 4.33 8.60
CA ARG A 11 5.91 4.42 8.94
C ARG A 11 6.79 4.18 7.71
N CYS A 12 6.52 3.12 6.95
CA CYS A 12 7.32 2.74 5.79
C CYS A 12 7.31 3.83 4.71
N ILE A 13 6.14 4.33 4.33
CA ILE A 13 6.04 5.27 3.20
C ILE A 13 6.29 6.73 3.62
N LYS A 14 5.87 7.17 4.81
CA LYS A 14 6.02 8.56 5.25
C LYS A 14 7.33 8.85 5.96
N GLU A 15 7.71 7.99 6.90
CA GLU A 15 8.88 8.23 7.76
C GLU A 15 10.15 7.69 7.10
N GLU A 16 10.13 6.42 6.71
CA GLU A 16 11.29 5.74 6.11
C GLU A 16 11.44 6.06 4.62
N ARG A 17 10.39 6.61 3.99
CA ARG A 17 10.33 6.92 2.55
C ARG A 17 10.77 5.76 1.67
N ASN A 18 10.35 4.54 2.05
CA ASN A 18 10.58 3.28 1.36
C ASN A 18 9.29 2.73 0.75
N PRO A 19 9.37 1.90 -0.29
CA PRO A 19 8.21 1.18 -0.80
C PRO A 19 7.65 0.21 0.25
N PHE A 20 6.32 0.21 0.40
CA PHE A 20 5.60 -0.76 1.21
C PHE A 20 5.00 -1.85 0.31
N ILE A 21 5.15 -3.12 0.72
CA ILE A 21 4.47 -4.26 0.11
C ILE A 21 3.72 -5.00 1.21
N GLY A 22 2.44 -5.28 0.98
CA GLY A 22 1.61 -6.02 1.92
C GLY A 22 0.42 -6.68 1.26
N GLU A 23 -0.17 -7.66 1.93
CA GLU A 23 -1.39 -8.32 1.48
C GLU A 23 -2.54 -7.99 2.42
N CYS A 24 -3.73 -7.84 1.86
CA CYS A 24 -4.92 -7.51 2.62
C CYS A 24 -6.18 -8.03 1.96
N THR A 25 -7.24 -8.19 2.76
CA THR A 25 -8.58 -8.42 2.23
C THR A 25 -9.24 -7.08 1.96
N ASN A 26 -9.44 -6.76 0.68
CA ASN A 26 -10.15 -5.57 0.24
C ASN A 26 -11.60 -5.89 -0.16
N ARG A 27 -12.40 -4.86 -0.42
CA ARG A 27 -13.82 -4.97 -0.77
C ARG A 27 -14.11 -4.18 -2.03
N ARG A 28 -14.66 -4.85 -3.05
CA ARG A 28 -15.10 -4.22 -4.30
C ARG A 28 -16.25 -3.26 -4.04
N LYS A 29 -16.52 -2.38 -5.00
CA LYS A 29 -17.73 -1.55 -5.00
C LYS A 29 -19.02 -2.36 -4.90
N SER A 30 -19.04 -3.58 -5.44
CA SER A 30 -20.15 -4.54 -5.33
C SER A 30 -20.35 -5.11 -3.92
N GLY A 31 -19.38 -4.93 -3.01
CA GLY A 31 -19.39 -5.50 -1.66
C GLY A 31 -18.64 -6.83 -1.52
N GLU A 32 -18.23 -7.44 -2.62
CA GLU A 32 -17.45 -8.68 -2.63
C GLU A 32 -16.06 -8.47 -2.02
N LYS A 33 -15.62 -9.42 -1.18
CA LYS A 33 -14.27 -9.42 -0.59
C LYS A 33 -13.31 -10.19 -1.47
N TYR A 34 -12.11 -9.65 -1.66
CA TYR A 34 -11.02 -10.30 -2.41
C TYR A 34 -9.69 -10.10 -1.68
N GLN A 35 -8.72 -10.98 -1.95
CA GLN A 35 -7.36 -10.79 -1.48
C GLN A 35 -6.62 -9.90 -2.46
N ALA A 36 -5.92 -8.91 -1.93
CA ALA A 36 -5.18 -7.93 -2.70
C ALA A 36 -3.76 -7.81 -2.18
N ARG A 37 -2.80 -7.81 -3.09
CA ARG A 37 -1.43 -7.36 -2.85
C ARG A 37 -1.35 -5.86 -3.15
N LEU A 38 -0.87 -5.11 -2.18
CA LEU A 38 -0.66 -3.68 -2.24
C LEU A 38 0.83 -3.39 -2.34
N THR A 39 1.22 -2.62 -3.36
CA THR A 39 2.55 -2.03 -3.50
C THR A 39 2.41 -0.52 -3.49
N ILE A 40 3.03 0.18 -2.52
CA ILE A 40 2.93 1.64 -2.39
C ILE A 40 4.33 2.23 -2.36
N SER A 41 4.64 3.11 -3.31
CA SER A 41 5.95 3.73 -3.45
C SER A 41 5.87 5.25 -3.26
N PRO A 42 6.76 5.85 -2.44
CA PRO A 42 6.88 7.30 -2.35
C PRO A 42 7.47 7.87 -3.63
N MET A 43 6.87 8.95 -4.14
CA MET A 43 7.37 9.71 -5.27
C MET A 43 8.15 10.91 -4.76
N LYS A 44 9.36 11.08 -5.29
CA LYS A 44 10.30 12.13 -4.88
C LYS A 44 10.73 12.91 -6.12
N GLU A 45 10.90 14.21 -5.95
CA GLU A 45 11.62 15.06 -6.92
C GLU A 45 13.12 14.76 -6.87
N GLU A 46 13.88 15.32 -7.81
CA GLU A 46 15.35 15.16 -7.87
C GLU A 46 16.06 15.62 -6.59
N ASP A 47 15.51 16.62 -5.89
CA ASP A 47 16.04 17.14 -4.62
C ASP A 47 15.67 16.28 -3.40
N GLY A 48 14.92 15.19 -3.59
CA GLY A 48 14.47 14.29 -2.54
C GLY A 48 13.20 14.76 -1.80
N THR A 49 12.57 15.85 -2.24
CA THR A 49 11.27 16.32 -1.74
C THR A 49 10.18 15.30 -2.05
N LEU A 50 9.43 14.88 -1.03
CA LEU A 50 8.30 13.97 -1.20
C LEU A 50 7.11 14.71 -1.83
N ILE A 51 6.69 14.28 -3.02
CA ILE A 51 5.57 14.89 -3.76
C ILE A 51 4.28 14.06 -3.70
N GLY A 52 4.37 12.79 -3.32
CA GLY A 52 3.20 11.95 -3.19
C GLY A 52 3.52 10.47 -3.06
N PHE A 53 2.51 9.64 -3.31
CA PHE A 53 2.60 8.19 -3.28
C PHE A 53 1.87 7.61 -4.48
N VAL A 54 2.45 6.60 -5.10
CA VAL A 54 1.78 5.76 -6.10
C VAL A 54 1.50 4.39 -5.51
N GLY A 55 0.27 3.92 -5.65
CA GLY A 55 -0.18 2.62 -5.16
C GLY A 55 -0.63 1.73 -6.31
N ILE A 56 -0.17 0.48 -6.34
CA ILE A 56 -0.64 -0.59 -7.21
C ILE A 56 -1.35 -1.61 -6.33
N GLU A 57 -2.55 -1.99 -6.73
CA GLU A 57 -3.33 -3.04 -6.09
C GLU A 57 -3.58 -4.16 -7.09
N GLU A 58 -3.13 -5.36 -6.75
CA GLU A 58 -3.27 -6.55 -7.57
C GLU A 58 -4.11 -7.57 -6.81
N GLU A 59 -5.19 -8.05 -7.41
CA GLU A 59 -5.94 -9.17 -6.86
C GLU A 59 -5.10 -10.44 -6.95
N ILE A 60 -5.03 -11.19 -5.86
CA ILE A 60 -4.32 -12.46 -5.79
C ILE A 60 -5.33 -13.58 -5.54
N SER A 61 -5.31 -14.61 -6.38
CA SER A 61 -6.06 -15.84 -6.18
C SER A 61 -5.16 -16.88 -5.51
N SER A 62 -5.68 -17.57 -4.50
CA SER A 62 -5.09 -18.83 -4.06
C SER A 62 -5.31 -19.86 -5.16
N SER A 63 -4.23 -20.40 -5.71
CA SER A 63 -4.28 -21.49 -6.71
C SER A 63 -4.77 -22.80 -6.09
#